data_AF-A0A831RFZ9-F1
#
_entry.id   AF-A0A831RFZ9-F1
#
_cell.length_a   1.000
_cell.length_b   1.000
_cell.length_c   1.000
_cell.angle_alpha   90.00
_cell.angle_beta   90.00
_cell.angle_gamma   90.00
#
_symmetry.space_group_name_H-M   'P 1'
#
loop_
_entity.id
_entity.type
_entity.pdbx_description
1 polymer ?
#
loop_
_entity_poly.entity_id
_entity_poly.type
_entity_poly.pdbx_seq_one_letter_code
_entity_poly.pdbx_strand_id
1 'polypeptide(L)'
;FNRRDPNQGTCTNACRWEYRVKPAEAGGVARHPAAERTYLLEDPGRPGEYMPILEDEHGTYILNSKDLRAVEHVHKLVAMGIDCLKIEGRTKSVYYVARTAQVYRRAIDDALAGRPFDARLIGVLENLANRGYTDGFYQRHHSHEYQNYLQGASRSHRQQFVGEVEDYDPESGKAQVLIKNKLRRGDRIEWISPQGNRDQIVDRLEDLEGRPLEEAPGGGWRVRIPVSGAGRYDLVARYLEGAP
;
A
#
# COMPACT_ATOMS: atom_id res chain seq x y z
N PHE A 1 -14.21 -1.17 -24.56
CA PHE A 1 -14.65 -2.49 -24.05
C PHE A 1 -15.28 -2.41 -22.65
N ASN A 2 -14.69 -1.88 -21.58
CA ASN A 2 -15.41 -1.85 -20.28
C ASN A 2 -16.31 -0.61 -20.02
N ARG A 3 -16.22 0.49 -20.81
CA ARG A 3 -16.92 1.79 -20.59
C ARG A 3 -16.92 2.28 -19.14
N ARG A 4 -15.95 1.84 -18.33
CA ARG A 4 -15.87 2.10 -16.91
C ARG A 4 -14.60 2.89 -16.66
N ASP A 5 -14.78 4.19 -16.53
CA ASP A 5 -13.73 5.15 -16.23
C ASP A 5 -13.17 4.91 -14.81
N PRO A 6 -11.87 4.60 -14.68
CA PRO A 6 -11.21 4.48 -13.37
C PRO A 6 -11.31 5.76 -12.55
N ASN A 7 -11.32 6.93 -13.17
CA ASN A 7 -11.41 8.23 -12.50
C ASN A 7 -12.77 8.45 -11.84
N GLN A 8 -13.82 7.79 -12.35
CA GLN A 8 -15.18 7.80 -11.77
C GLN A 8 -15.39 6.67 -10.75
N GLY A 9 -14.33 5.95 -10.34
CA GLY A 9 -14.45 4.88 -9.37
C GLY A 9 -15.19 3.64 -9.89
N THR A 10 -15.22 3.41 -11.21
CA THR A 10 -15.81 2.20 -11.79
C THR A 10 -14.77 1.17 -12.26
N CYS A 11 -13.50 1.37 -11.89
CA CYS A 11 -12.36 0.54 -12.29
C CYS A 11 -12.63 -0.97 -12.11
N THR A 12 -12.45 -1.74 -13.18
CA THR A 12 -12.58 -3.21 -13.20
C THR A 12 -11.26 -3.94 -12.95
N ASN A 13 -10.22 -3.21 -12.55
CA ASN A 13 -8.85 -3.74 -12.34
C ASN A 13 -8.31 -4.49 -13.56
N ALA A 14 -8.60 -4.02 -14.79
CA ALA A 14 -8.18 -4.68 -16.01
C ALA A 14 -6.66 -4.96 -16.01
N CYS A 15 -5.85 -4.02 -15.54
CA CYS A 15 -4.40 -4.15 -15.41
C CYS A 15 -3.89 -5.34 -14.56
N ARG A 16 -4.75 -6.07 -13.84
CA ARG A 16 -4.41 -7.28 -13.06
C ARG A 16 -4.76 -8.59 -13.77
N TRP A 17 -5.32 -8.54 -14.97
CA TRP A 17 -5.73 -9.74 -15.69
C TRP A 17 -4.52 -10.47 -16.28
N GLU A 18 -4.65 -11.79 -16.42
CA GLU A 18 -3.61 -12.63 -17.02
C GLU A 18 -3.66 -12.51 -18.54
N TYR A 19 -3.02 -11.48 -19.06
CA TYR A 19 -3.07 -11.18 -20.47
C TYR A 19 -2.22 -12.13 -21.32
N ARG A 20 -2.82 -12.67 -22.39
CA ARG A 20 -2.09 -13.40 -23.45
C ARG A 20 -1.85 -12.47 -24.64
N VAL A 21 -0.60 -12.42 -25.09
CA VAL A 21 -0.13 -11.51 -26.15
C VAL A 21 -0.22 -12.17 -27.52
N LYS A 22 -0.90 -11.53 -28.49
CA LYS A 22 -0.92 -11.94 -29.91
C LYS A 22 -0.49 -10.80 -30.85
N PRO A 23 0.14 -11.10 -32.01
CA PRO A 23 0.58 -10.07 -32.97
C PRO A 23 -0.58 -9.46 -33.77
N ALA A 24 -0.47 -8.17 -34.09
CA ALA A 24 -1.33 -7.38 -35.00
C ALA A 24 -0.52 -6.19 -35.59
N GLU A 25 -1.05 -5.47 -36.59
CA GLU A 25 -0.32 -4.44 -37.35
C GLU A 25 -0.86 -3.01 -37.08
N ALA A 26 0.03 -2.00 -36.90
CA ALA A 26 -0.19 -0.56 -37.16
C ALA A 26 1.12 0.27 -36.95
N GLY A 27 1.42 1.23 -37.85
CA GLY A 27 2.75 1.87 -37.98
C GLY A 27 2.93 3.31 -37.48
N GLY A 28 4.18 3.82 -37.57
CA GLY A 28 4.43 5.25 -37.81
C GLY A 28 5.68 5.96 -37.27
N VAL A 29 6.50 5.41 -36.36
CA VAL A 29 7.77 6.03 -35.88
C VAL A 29 8.78 4.90 -35.62
N ALA A 30 10.06 5.07 -35.98
CA ALA A 30 11.07 3.99 -35.96
C ALA A 30 11.34 3.50 -34.52
N ARG A 31 10.62 2.44 -34.18
CA ARG A 31 10.57 1.76 -32.90
C ARG A 31 11.51 0.55 -32.90
N HIS A 32 11.78 -0.05 -31.74
CA HIS A 32 12.36 -1.39 -31.69
C HIS A 32 11.54 -2.30 -32.63
N PRO A 33 12.12 -3.21 -33.44
CA PRO A 33 11.36 -3.96 -34.46
C PRO A 33 10.14 -4.73 -33.90
N ALA A 34 10.17 -5.07 -32.61
CA ALA A 34 9.04 -5.68 -31.91
C ALA A 34 7.95 -4.66 -31.47
N ALA A 35 8.30 -3.40 -31.24
CA ALA A 35 7.39 -2.34 -30.82
C ALA A 35 6.56 -1.72 -31.98
N GLU A 36 6.81 -2.11 -33.23
CA GLU A 36 5.91 -1.85 -34.36
C GLU A 36 4.69 -2.79 -34.41
N ARG A 37 4.67 -3.81 -33.56
CA ARG A 37 3.58 -4.78 -33.53
C ARG A 37 2.49 -4.26 -32.60
N THR A 38 1.27 -4.18 -33.10
CA THR A 38 0.10 -4.03 -32.26
C THR A 38 -0.05 -5.33 -31.47
N TYR A 39 -0.07 -5.24 -30.16
CA TYR A 39 -0.27 -6.40 -29.32
C TYR A 39 -1.70 -6.41 -28.81
N LEU A 40 -2.38 -7.53 -29.02
CA LEU A 40 -3.71 -7.76 -28.47
C LEU A 40 -3.58 -8.53 -27.18
N LEU A 41 -4.34 -8.10 -26.17
CA LEU A 41 -4.50 -8.80 -24.92
C LEU A 41 -5.87 -9.46 -24.86
N GLU A 42 -5.88 -10.71 -24.40
CA GLU A 42 -7.08 -11.51 -24.16
C GLU A 42 -7.20 -11.79 -22.65
N ASP A 43 -8.38 -11.53 -22.07
CA ASP A 43 -8.73 -11.87 -20.69
C ASP A 43 -9.18 -13.34 -20.62
N PRO A 44 -8.59 -14.20 -19.77
CA PRO A 44 -9.03 -15.59 -19.62
C PRO A 44 -10.50 -15.74 -19.22
N GLY A 45 -11.07 -14.75 -18.53
CA GLY A 45 -12.49 -14.73 -18.17
C GLY A 45 -13.43 -14.33 -19.32
N ARG A 46 -12.89 -13.88 -20.46
CA ARG A 46 -13.65 -13.45 -21.65
C ARG A 46 -12.96 -13.88 -22.96
N PRO A 47 -12.98 -15.18 -23.26
CA PRO A 47 -12.32 -15.72 -24.45
C PRO A 47 -12.89 -15.12 -25.74
N GLY A 48 -12.01 -14.74 -26.66
CA GLY A 48 -12.40 -14.16 -27.96
C GLY A 48 -12.62 -12.65 -27.97
N GLU A 49 -12.54 -11.97 -26.82
CA GLU A 49 -12.59 -10.50 -26.74
C GLU A 49 -11.17 -9.92 -26.58
N TYR A 50 -10.77 -9.08 -27.52
CA TYR A 50 -9.40 -8.57 -27.62
C TYR A 50 -9.30 -7.07 -27.31
N MET A 51 -8.29 -6.68 -26.55
CA MET A 51 -7.95 -5.28 -26.26
C MET A 51 -6.59 -4.90 -26.87
N PRO A 52 -6.51 -3.86 -27.72
CA PRO A 52 -5.23 -3.42 -28.27
C PRO A 52 -4.41 -2.65 -27.24
N ILE A 53 -3.11 -2.95 -27.16
CA ILE A 53 -2.13 -2.11 -26.47
C ILE A 53 -1.88 -0.87 -27.32
N LEU A 54 -2.22 0.29 -26.77
CA LEU A 54 -1.99 1.60 -27.39
C LEU A 54 -0.80 2.29 -26.71
N GLU A 55 0.05 2.89 -27.52
CA GLU A 55 1.23 3.65 -27.10
C GLU A 55 1.30 4.94 -27.91
N ASP A 56 1.29 6.07 -27.22
CA ASP A 56 1.47 7.40 -27.81
C ASP A 56 2.82 8.01 -27.38
N GLU A 57 3.03 9.31 -27.64
CA GLU A 57 4.24 10.05 -27.23
C GLU A 57 4.52 10.01 -25.72
N HIS A 58 3.54 9.62 -24.91
CA HIS A 58 3.63 9.55 -23.45
C HIS A 58 3.74 8.09 -22.92
N GLY A 59 3.78 7.10 -23.81
CA GLY A 59 4.07 5.69 -23.48
C GLY A 59 2.88 4.74 -23.58
N THR A 60 3.05 3.51 -23.07
CA THR A 60 2.11 2.39 -23.22
C THR A 60 1.18 2.27 -22.00
N TYR A 61 -0.15 2.25 -22.23
CA TYR A 61 -1.14 2.45 -21.16
C TYR A 61 -1.73 1.19 -20.51
N ILE A 62 -1.27 -0.01 -20.87
CA ILE A 62 -1.94 -1.25 -20.43
C ILE A 62 -1.08 -2.13 -19.51
N LEU A 63 0.24 -1.97 -19.54
CA LEU A 63 1.13 -2.78 -18.70
C LEU A 63 1.38 -2.11 -17.36
N ASN A 64 1.36 -2.95 -16.33
CA ASN A 64 1.40 -2.68 -14.89
C ASN A 64 2.12 -1.38 -14.48
N SER A 65 1.35 -0.32 -14.23
CA SER A 65 1.87 0.95 -13.73
C SER A 65 2.33 0.80 -12.27
N LYS A 66 3.47 1.43 -11.95
CA LYS A 66 3.87 1.72 -10.56
C LYS A 66 2.72 2.42 -9.81
N ASP A 67 2.66 2.25 -8.50
CA ASP A 67 1.66 2.93 -7.68
C ASP A 67 1.97 4.44 -7.68
N LEU A 68 0.96 5.29 -7.88
CA LEU A 68 1.12 6.74 -7.77
C LEU A 68 1.35 7.11 -6.30
N ARG A 69 2.44 7.83 -6.02
CA ARG A 69 2.70 8.45 -4.72
C ARG A 69 2.97 9.93 -4.94
N ALA A 70 2.34 10.77 -4.14
CA ALA A 70 2.51 12.22 -4.23
C ALA A 70 2.78 12.86 -2.87
N VAL A 71 3.22 12.06 -1.88
CA VAL A 71 3.43 12.54 -0.51
C VAL A 71 4.49 13.64 -0.46
N GLU A 72 5.54 13.55 -1.29
CA GLU A 72 6.59 14.58 -1.40
C GLU A 72 6.07 15.90 -1.97
N HIS A 73 4.95 15.87 -2.69
CA HIS A 73 4.37 17.05 -3.35
C HIS A 73 3.34 17.74 -2.48
N VAL A 74 2.99 17.20 -1.31
CA VAL A 74 1.94 17.76 -0.43
C VAL A 74 2.22 19.22 -0.08
N HIS A 75 3.46 19.59 0.23
CA HIS A 75 3.82 21.00 0.50
C HIS A 75 3.48 21.93 -0.66
N LYS A 76 3.81 21.53 -1.89
CA LYS A 76 3.50 22.32 -3.09
C LYS A 76 2.00 22.39 -3.34
N LEU A 77 1.30 21.27 -3.18
CA LEU A 77 -0.16 21.21 -3.35
C LEU A 77 -0.88 22.12 -2.36
N VAL A 78 -0.46 22.13 -1.09
CA VAL A 78 -0.98 23.05 -0.07
C VAL A 78 -0.67 24.51 -0.44
N ALA A 79 0.56 24.81 -0.87
CA ALA A 79 0.93 26.17 -1.30
C ALA A 79 0.14 26.67 -2.52
N MET A 80 -0.34 25.76 -3.38
CA MET A 80 -1.22 26.07 -4.51
C MET A 80 -2.68 26.31 -4.11
N GLY A 81 -3.04 26.09 -2.84
CA GLY A 81 -4.42 26.22 -2.36
C GLY A 81 -5.31 25.01 -2.63
N ILE A 82 -4.74 23.80 -2.73
CA ILE A 82 -5.54 22.57 -2.85
C ILE A 82 -6.15 22.21 -1.49
N ASP A 83 -7.48 22.19 -1.40
CA ASP A 83 -8.21 21.92 -0.15
C ASP A 83 -8.37 20.43 0.19
N CYS A 84 -8.33 19.56 -0.81
CA CYS A 84 -8.67 18.14 -0.65
C CYS A 84 -7.71 17.23 -1.42
N LEU A 85 -7.16 16.23 -0.72
CA LEU A 85 -6.40 15.14 -1.31
C LEU A 85 -7.21 13.84 -1.21
N LYS A 86 -7.37 13.15 -2.33
CA LYS A 86 -7.98 11.82 -2.38
C LYS A 86 -6.89 10.75 -2.35
N ILE A 87 -6.98 9.84 -1.39
CA ILE A 87 -6.13 8.64 -1.31
C ILE A 87 -6.98 7.43 -1.73
N GLU A 88 -6.54 6.69 -2.76
CA GLU A 88 -7.26 5.52 -3.26
C GLU A 88 -6.92 4.27 -2.43
N GLY A 89 -7.89 3.79 -1.65
CA GLY A 89 -7.76 2.63 -0.77
C GLY A 89 -8.51 1.38 -1.25
N ARG A 90 -9.20 1.41 -2.39
CA ARG A 90 -10.00 0.26 -2.86
C ARG A 90 -9.11 -0.95 -3.06
N THR A 91 -9.57 -2.12 -2.58
CA THR A 91 -8.82 -3.39 -2.58
C THR A 91 -7.55 -3.42 -1.71
N LYS A 92 -7.23 -2.33 -0.99
CA LYS A 92 -6.11 -2.30 -0.05
C LYS A 92 -6.58 -2.77 1.33
N SER A 93 -5.64 -3.29 2.12
CA SER A 93 -5.92 -3.73 3.50
C SER A 93 -6.18 -2.53 4.42
N VAL A 94 -6.87 -2.77 5.54
CA VAL A 94 -7.06 -1.76 6.60
C VAL A 94 -5.72 -1.18 7.05
N TYR A 95 -4.71 -2.03 7.21
CA TYR A 95 -3.34 -1.61 7.51
C TYR A 95 -2.77 -0.61 6.50
N TYR A 96 -2.89 -0.90 5.20
CA TYR A 96 -2.42 0.01 4.15
C TYR A 96 -3.13 1.37 4.24
N VAL A 97 -4.45 1.36 4.39
CA VAL A 97 -5.26 2.59 4.43
C VAL A 97 -4.91 3.42 5.67
N ALA A 98 -4.81 2.81 6.84
CA ALA A 98 -4.46 3.49 8.09
C ALA A 98 -3.07 4.14 8.00
N ARG A 99 -2.05 3.39 7.54
CA ARG A 99 -0.68 3.90 7.39
C ARG A 99 -0.59 5.02 6.37
N THR A 100 -1.24 4.84 5.22
CA THR A 100 -1.23 5.88 4.16
C THR A 100 -1.94 7.13 4.64
N ALA A 101 -3.09 7.01 5.30
CA ALA A 101 -3.82 8.15 5.85
C ALA A 101 -3.01 8.91 6.92
N GLN A 102 -2.39 8.21 7.86
CA GLN A 102 -1.50 8.82 8.86
C GLN A 102 -0.36 9.60 8.22
N VAL A 103 0.31 9.00 7.23
CA VAL A 103 1.43 9.62 6.51
C VAL A 103 1.01 10.91 5.81
N TYR A 104 -0.09 10.87 5.05
CA TYR A 104 -0.58 12.07 4.35
C TYR A 104 -1.11 13.12 5.33
N ARG A 105 -1.79 12.72 6.41
CA ARG A 105 -2.23 13.67 7.45
C ARG A 105 -1.04 14.41 8.06
N ARG A 106 0.03 13.70 8.39
CA ARG A 106 1.27 14.29 8.90
C ARG A 106 1.90 15.26 7.90
N ALA A 107 2.01 14.87 6.63
CA ALA A 107 2.55 15.73 5.58
C ALA A 107 1.73 17.02 5.42
N ILE A 108 0.39 16.94 5.47
CA ILE A 108 -0.48 18.11 5.41
C ILE A 108 -0.30 18.99 6.65
N ASP A 109 -0.28 18.40 7.85
CA ASP A 109 -0.10 19.15 9.11
C ASP A 109 1.26 19.86 9.17
N ASP A 110 2.31 19.21 8.65
CA ASP A 110 3.64 19.81 8.53
C ASP A 110 3.63 20.97 7.51
N ALA A 111 3.00 20.80 6.35
CA ALA A 111 2.86 21.85 5.35
C ALA A 111 2.07 23.07 5.86
N LEU A 112 0.92 22.86 6.52
CA LEU A 112 0.09 23.93 7.08
C LEU A 112 0.80 24.70 8.20
N ALA A 113 1.66 24.03 8.95
CA ALA A 113 2.47 24.65 10.00
C ALA A 113 3.78 25.28 9.48
N GLY A 114 4.02 25.27 8.17
CA GLY A 114 5.27 25.78 7.57
C GLY A 114 6.52 24.97 7.92
N ARG A 115 6.36 23.73 8.39
CA ARG A 115 7.48 22.81 8.66
C ARG A 115 7.98 22.18 7.36
N PRO A 116 9.28 21.88 7.22
CA PRO A 116 9.81 21.19 6.05
C PRO A 116 9.21 19.78 5.93
N PHE A 117 9.22 19.23 4.71
CA PHE A 117 8.79 17.86 4.45
C PHE A 117 9.68 16.84 5.19
N ASP A 118 9.04 15.92 5.91
CA ASP A 118 9.73 14.83 6.60
C ASP A 118 9.95 13.65 5.66
N ALA A 119 11.18 13.50 5.16
CA ALA A 119 11.56 12.42 4.24
C ALA A 119 11.35 11.01 4.82
N ARG A 120 11.24 10.84 6.14
CA ARG A 120 10.96 9.53 6.76
C ARG A 120 9.58 8.99 6.37
N LEU A 121 8.64 9.88 6.02
CA LEU A 121 7.31 9.51 5.55
C LEU A 121 7.32 8.67 4.27
N ILE A 122 8.32 8.89 3.41
CA ILE A 122 8.56 8.10 2.19
C ILE A 122 8.82 6.64 2.57
N GLY A 123 9.75 6.42 3.51
CA GLY A 123 10.14 5.09 3.96
C GLY A 123 8.99 4.30 4.60
N VAL A 124 8.06 5.00 5.28
CA VAL A 124 6.84 4.35 5.82
C VAL A 124 5.97 3.77 4.70
N LEU A 125 5.79 4.52 3.60
CA LEU A 125 5.01 4.06 2.45
C LEU A 125 5.73 2.95 1.68
N GLU A 126 7.06 3.01 1.54
CA GLU A 126 7.87 1.95 0.92
C GLU A 126 7.76 0.59 1.63
N ASN A 127 7.46 0.60 2.93
CA ASN A 127 7.20 -0.61 3.70
C ASN A 127 5.80 -1.17 3.49
N LEU A 128 4.88 -0.45 2.84
CA LEU A 128 3.58 -0.98 2.49
C LEU A 128 3.67 -1.80 1.21
N ALA A 129 2.77 -2.76 1.04
CA ALA A 129 2.66 -3.53 -0.20
C ALA A 129 2.38 -2.58 -1.39
N ASN A 130 3.40 -2.39 -2.22
CA ASN A 130 3.39 -1.51 -3.40
C ASN A 130 4.08 -2.19 -4.60
N ARG A 131 3.90 -1.69 -5.81
CA ARG A 131 4.53 -2.22 -7.05
C ARG A 131 5.66 -1.32 -7.55
N GLY A 132 6.34 -0.64 -6.65
CA GLY A 132 7.16 0.55 -6.94
C GLY A 132 6.29 1.80 -6.98
N TYR A 133 6.92 2.95 -6.77
CA TYR A 133 6.26 4.25 -6.78
C TYR A 133 6.66 5.09 -8.00
N THR A 134 5.72 5.92 -8.45
CA THR A 134 5.94 6.98 -9.45
C THR A 134 5.24 8.25 -9.02
N ASP A 135 5.83 9.38 -9.33
CA ASP A 135 5.22 10.71 -9.17
C ASP A 135 4.23 11.02 -10.30
N GLY A 136 4.11 10.12 -11.30
CA GLY A 136 3.23 10.31 -12.45
C GLY A 136 3.48 11.65 -13.13
N PHE A 137 2.42 12.45 -13.26
CA PHE A 137 2.44 13.77 -13.90
C PHE A 137 2.68 14.95 -12.94
N TYR A 138 2.95 14.70 -11.64
CA TYR A 138 3.26 15.79 -10.70
C TYR A 138 4.60 16.48 -11.03
N GLN A 139 5.45 15.85 -11.84
CA GLN A 139 6.61 16.47 -12.46
C GLN A 139 6.63 16.16 -13.96
N ARG A 140 6.92 17.18 -14.78
CA ARG A 140 6.91 17.07 -16.25
C ARG A 140 8.00 16.14 -16.82
N HIS A 141 9.10 15.93 -16.09
CA HIS A 141 10.27 15.21 -16.61
C HIS A 141 10.95 14.37 -15.51
N HIS A 142 10.70 13.05 -15.48
CA HIS A 142 11.61 12.09 -14.86
C HIS A 142 12.22 11.16 -15.92
N SER A 143 13.40 10.63 -15.63
CA SER A 143 14.02 9.55 -16.40
C SER A 143 13.08 8.34 -16.50
N HIS A 144 13.03 7.74 -17.69
CA HIS A 144 12.12 6.71 -18.25
C HIS A 144 11.67 5.49 -17.40
N GLU A 145 11.92 5.42 -16.10
CA GLU A 145 11.53 4.29 -15.26
C GLU A 145 10.11 4.39 -14.71
N TYR A 146 9.11 4.56 -15.57
CA TYR A 146 7.69 4.61 -15.15
C TYR A 146 7.05 3.23 -14.98
N GLN A 147 7.73 2.19 -15.44
CA GLN A 147 7.18 0.85 -15.62
C GLN A 147 7.98 -0.17 -14.83
N ASN A 148 7.30 -1.10 -14.15
CA ASN A 148 7.93 -2.18 -13.42
C ASN A 148 8.05 -3.42 -14.32
N TYR A 149 9.17 -3.53 -15.03
CA TYR A 149 9.40 -4.62 -16.00
C TYR A 149 9.86 -5.94 -15.35
N LEU A 150 10.23 -5.93 -14.07
CA LEU A 150 10.94 -7.06 -13.44
C LEU A 150 10.14 -7.76 -12.33
N GLN A 151 9.23 -7.07 -11.63
CA GLN A 151 8.50 -7.65 -10.49
C GLN A 151 7.04 -7.18 -10.44
N GLY A 152 6.09 -8.07 -10.74
CA GLY A 152 4.66 -7.77 -10.75
C GLY A 152 3.93 -7.83 -9.40
N ALA A 153 4.58 -8.37 -8.36
CA ALA A 153 3.98 -8.61 -7.05
C ALA A 153 4.39 -7.54 -6.03
N SER A 154 3.43 -7.09 -5.22
CA SER A 154 3.72 -6.18 -4.12
C SER A 154 4.45 -6.86 -2.98
N ARG A 155 5.57 -6.29 -2.54
CA ARG A 155 6.35 -6.78 -1.40
C ARG A 155 6.34 -5.74 -0.28
N SER A 156 6.18 -6.19 0.96
CA SER A 156 6.51 -5.41 2.16
C SER A 156 7.85 -5.92 2.65
N HIS A 157 8.81 -5.02 2.87
CA HIS A 157 10.20 -5.42 3.15
C HIS A 157 10.59 -5.34 4.63
N ARG A 158 9.85 -4.59 5.47
CA ARG A 158 10.28 -4.31 6.86
C ARG A 158 9.27 -4.62 7.94
N GLN A 159 7.97 -4.59 7.62
CA GLN A 159 6.92 -4.78 8.61
C GLN A 159 5.81 -5.71 8.10
N GLN A 160 5.26 -6.51 9.00
CA GLN A 160 4.13 -7.37 8.72
C GLN A 160 2.98 -6.98 9.65
N PHE A 161 1.81 -6.70 9.09
CA PHE A 161 0.59 -6.51 9.86
C PHE A 161 0.26 -7.79 10.63
N VAL A 162 0.12 -7.72 11.96
CA VAL A 162 -0.12 -8.90 12.81
C VAL A 162 -1.51 -8.95 13.39
N GLY A 163 -2.17 -7.83 13.67
CA GLY A 163 -3.50 -7.86 14.27
C GLY A 163 -4.14 -6.51 14.49
N GLU A 164 -5.39 -6.54 14.96
CA GLU A 164 -6.20 -5.38 15.27
C GLU A 164 -6.73 -5.46 16.71
N VAL A 165 -6.74 -4.34 17.42
CA VAL A 165 -7.28 -4.26 18.79
C VAL A 165 -8.80 -4.28 18.72
N GLU A 166 -9.41 -5.30 19.33
CA GLU A 166 -10.86 -5.40 19.47
C GLU A 166 -11.36 -4.69 20.73
N ASP A 167 -10.58 -4.75 21.81
CA ASP A 167 -10.92 -4.23 23.13
C ASP A 167 -9.69 -3.89 23.97
N TYR A 168 -9.86 -3.06 24.99
CA TYR A 168 -8.82 -2.69 25.96
C TYR A 168 -9.40 -2.69 27.37
N ASP A 169 -8.77 -3.44 28.28
CA ASP A 169 -9.11 -3.45 29.70
C ASP A 169 -8.19 -2.47 30.47
N PRO A 170 -8.74 -1.34 30.98
CA PRO A 170 -7.96 -0.36 31.74
C PRO A 170 -7.51 -0.86 33.11
N GLU A 171 -8.21 -1.82 33.73
CA GLU A 171 -7.86 -2.31 35.07
C GLU A 171 -6.63 -3.22 35.01
N SER A 172 -6.61 -4.14 34.05
CA SER A 172 -5.45 -5.03 33.85
C SER A 172 -4.37 -4.42 32.95
N GLY A 173 -4.67 -3.36 32.22
CA GLY A 173 -3.77 -2.72 31.27
C GLY A 173 -3.46 -3.58 30.05
N LYS A 174 -4.43 -4.39 29.59
CA LYS A 174 -4.23 -5.37 28.51
C LYS A 174 -5.15 -5.08 27.33
N ALA A 175 -4.57 -5.07 26.13
CA ALA A 175 -5.32 -5.03 24.88
C ALA A 175 -5.67 -6.44 24.41
N GLN A 176 -6.92 -6.65 24.04
CA GLN A 176 -7.35 -7.84 23.30
C GLN A 176 -7.11 -7.60 21.81
N VAL A 177 -6.22 -8.41 21.22
CA VAL A 177 -5.81 -8.30 19.82
C VAL A 177 -6.30 -9.51 19.03
N LEU A 178 -7.02 -9.26 17.94
CA LEU A 178 -7.36 -10.27 16.94
C LEU A 178 -6.17 -10.46 15.98
N ILE A 179 -5.53 -11.60 16.10
CA ILE A 179 -4.32 -11.96 15.36
C ILE A 179 -4.67 -12.44 13.94
N LYS A 180 -4.01 -11.84 12.96
CA LYS A 180 -4.09 -12.17 11.53
C LYS A 180 -2.84 -12.91 11.04
N ASN A 181 -1.66 -12.50 11.51
CA ASN A 181 -0.38 -13.15 11.19
C ASN A 181 0.38 -13.53 12.46
N LYS A 182 1.30 -14.49 12.35
CA LYS A 182 2.05 -15.03 13.48
C LYS A 182 2.70 -13.92 14.33
N LEU A 183 2.56 -14.01 15.65
CA LEU A 183 3.20 -13.13 16.64
C LEU A 183 3.83 -13.98 17.75
N ARG A 184 5.02 -13.62 18.21
CA ARG A 184 5.76 -14.34 19.25
C ARG A 184 6.13 -13.43 20.39
N ARG A 185 6.32 -14.02 21.58
CA ARG A 185 7.01 -13.33 22.67
C ARG A 185 8.43 -12.97 22.22
N GLY A 186 8.86 -11.75 22.50
CA GLY A 186 10.12 -11.18 22.05
C GLY A 186 10.05 -10.44 20.71
N ASP A 187 8.96 -10.58 19.94
CA ASP A 187 8.81 -9.81 18.71
C ASP A 187 8.75 -8.30 19.01
N ARG A 188 9.46 -7.49 18.23
CA ARG A 188 9.29 -6.03 18.22
C ARG A 188 8.07 -5.68 17.37
N ILE A 189 7.14 -4.95 17.96
CA ILE A 189 5.90 -4.50 17.33
C ILE A 189 5.79 -2.97 17.34
N GLU A 190 5.06 -2.43 16.36
CA GLU A 190 4.56 -1.06 16.29
C GLU A 190 3.05 -1.09 16.51
N TRP A 191 2.58 -0.42 17.56
CA TRP A 191 1.18 -0.04 17.75
C TRP A 191 0.89 1.19 16.90
N ILE A 192 -0.15 1.13 16.10
CA ILE A 192 -0.53 2.17 15.14
C ILE A 192 -1.89 2.69 15.53
N SER A 193 -1.91 3.94 15.96
CA SER A 193 -3.09 4.59 16.54
C SER A 193 -3.29 5.99 15.94
N PRO A 194 -4.52 6.51 15.84
CA PRO A 194 -4.75 7.90 15.41
C PRO A 194 -3.98 8.94 16.23
N GLN A 195 -3.68 8.64 17.51
CA GLN A 195 -2.93 9.53 18.41
C GLN A 195 -1.40 9.45 18.22
N GLY A 196 -0.91 8.49 17.44
CA GLY A 196 0.50 8.26 17.19
C GLY A 196 0.90 6.80 17.31
N ASN A 197 2.10 6.49 16.83
CA ASN A 197 2.60 5.11 16.86
C ASN A 197 3.56 4.90 18.03
N ARG A 198 3.62 3.66 18.52
CA ARG A 198 4.44 3.28 19.66
C ARG A 198 5.09 1.94 19.43
N ASP A 199 6.40 1.88 19.58
CA ASP A 199 7.13 0.62 19.53
C ASP A 199 7.07 -0.08 20.90
N GLN A 200 6.99 -1.41 20.86
CA GLN A 200 7.00 -2.26 22.05
C GLN A 200 7.66 -3.62 21.73
N ILE A 201 8.37 -4.19 22.70
CA ILE A 201 8.73 -5.62 22.69
C ILE A 201 7.60 -6.40 23.36
N VAL A 202 7.15 -7.49 22.71
CA VAL A 202 6.12 -8.36 23.28
C VAL A 202 6.72 -9.21 24.39
N ASP A 203 6.78 -8.68 25.62
CA ASP A 203 7.32 -9.41 26.77
C ASP A 203 6.35 -10.46 27.32
N ARG A 204 5.04 -10.24 27.12
CA ARG A 204 4.00 -11.13 27.61
C ARG A 204 2.86 -11.22 26.59
N LEU A 205 2.45 -12.44 26.33
CA LEU A 205 1.36 -12.80 25.44
C LEU A 205 0.50 -13.82 26.18
N GLU A 206 -0.81 -13.62 26.20
CA GLU A 206 -1.76 -14.50 26.90
C GLU A 206 -2.94 -14.85 26.00
N ASP A 207 -3.61 -15.97 26.28
CA ASP A 207 -4.95 -16.23 25.75
C ASP A 207 -6.04 -15.48 26.53
N LEU A 208 -7.31 -15.74 26.19
CA LEU A 208 -8.46 -15.09 26.85
C LEU A 208 -8.69 -15.59 28.28
N GLU A 209 -8.18 -16.77 28.62
CA GLU A 209 -8.22 -17.33 29.97
C GLU A 209 -7.05 -16.83 30.85
N GLY A 210 -6.12 -16.06 30.28
CA GLY A 210 -4.95 -15.51 30.97
C GLY A 210 -3.75 -16.47 31.06
N ARG A 211 -3.77 -17.59 30.33
CA ARG A 211 -2.63 -18.52 30.26
C ARG A 211 -1.55 -17.92 29.36
N PRO A 212 -0.27 -18.01 29.74
CA PRO A 212 0.82 -17.48 28.93
C PRO A 212 0.98 -18.25 27.61
N LEU A 213 1.28 -17.53 26.54
CA LEU A 213 1.57 -18.05 25.21
C LEU A 213 2.99 -17.65 24.79
N GLU A 214 3.71 -18.57 24.16
CA GLU A 214 5.00 -18.26 23.51
C GLU A 214 4.78 -17.72 22.09
N GLU A 215 3.75 -18.21 21.39
CA GLU A 215 3.38 -17.73 20.07
C GLU A 215 1.86 -17.79 19.83
N ALA A 216 1.37 -16.83 19.05
CA ALA A 216 0.09 -16.87 18.38
C ALA A 216 0.33 -17.20 16.90
N PRO A 217 -0.18 -18.33 16.37
CA PRO A 217 0.22 -18.84 15.06
C PRO A 217 -0.31 -18.02 13.86
N GLY A 218 -1.30 -17.15 14.05
CA GLY A 218 -1.97 -16.41 12.97
C GLY A 218 -3.47 -16.75 12.89
N GLY A 219 -4.22 -16.01 12.07
CA GLY A 219 -5.59 -16.33 11.66
C GLY A 219 -6.60 -16.62 12.77
N GLY A 220 -7.27 -15.58 13.30
CA GLY A 220 -8.48 -15.74 14.12
C GLY A 220 -8.25 -15.97 15.61
N TRP A 221 -6.98 -16.06 16.03
CA TRP A 221 -6.61 -16.12 17.44
C TRP A 221 -6.86 -14.77 18.13
N ARG A 222 -7.33 -14.82 19.37
CA ARG A 222 -7.43 -13.65 20.25
C ARG A 222 -6.43 -13.80 21.36
N VAL A 223 -5.62 -12.78 21.56
CA VAL A 223 -4.60 -12.74 22.59
C VAL A 223 -4.72 -11.47 23.40
N ARG A 224 -4.24 -11.50 24.64
CA ARG A 224 -4.07 -10.33 25.48
C ARG A 224 -2.60 -9.93 25.53
N ILE A 225 -2.34 -8.66 25.24
CA ILE A 225 -0.99 -8.06 25.27
C ILE A 225 -1.02 -6.88 26.24
N PRO A 226 -0.16 -6.83 27.27
CA PRO A 226 -0.04 -5.66 28.13
C PRO A 226 0.44 -4.44 27.34
N VAL A 227 -0.30 -3.34 27.42
CA VAL A 227 0.02 -2.07 26.76
C VAL A 227 -0.73 -0.93 27.46
N SER A 228 -0.14 0.25 27.55
CA SER A 228 -0.82 1.40 28.13
C SER A 228 -1.75 2.07 27.10
N GLY A 229 -3.01 2.27 27.44
CA GLY A 229 -3.95 3.08 26.65
C GLY A 229 -4.02 2.70 25.17
N ALA A 230 -4.27 1.43 24.86
CA ALA A 230 -4.59 1.04 23.48
C ALA A 230 -6.00 1.51 23.13
N GLY A 231 -6.14 2.10 21.94
CA GLY A 231 -7.42 2.45 21.37
C GLY A 231 -8.09 1.23 20.73
N ARG A 232 -9.42 1.19 20.78
CA ARG A 232 -10.18 0.26 19.93
C ARG A 232 -9.85 0.54 18.46
N TYR A 233 -9.60 -0.51 17.68
CA TYR A 233 -9.14 -0.45 16.28
C TYR A 233 -7.69 0.01 16.06
N ASP A 234 -6.89 0.17 17.12
CA ASP A 234 -5.44 0.28 16.95
C ASP A 234 -4.94 -0.96 16.20
N LEU A 235 -3.97 -0.75 15.32
CA LEU A 235 -3.38 -1.81 14.53
C LEU A 235 -2.03 -2.19 15.12
N VAL A 236 -1.68 -3.46 14.97
CA VAL A 236 -0.39 -3.99 15.41
C VAL A 236 0.36 -4.51 14.19
N ALA A 237 1.59 -4.04 13.99
CA ALA A 237 2.51 -4.56 13.00
C ALA A 237 3.80 -5.03 13.67
N ARG A 238 4.40 -6.10 13.18
CA ARG A 238 5.69 -6.62 13.64
C ARG A 238 6.80 -6.20 12.70
N TYR A 239 7.96 -5.84 13.25
CA TYR A 239 9.19 -5.65 12.48
C TYR A 239 9.80 -7.01 12.10
N LEU A 240 10.19 -7.16 10.83
CA LEU A 240 10.84 -8.38 10.33
C LEU A 240 12.35 -8.32 10.60
N GLU A 241 12.95 -9.43 11.07
CA GLU A 241 14.40 -9.53 11.32
C GLU A 241 15.20 -9.22 10.03
N GLY A 242 16.24 -8.40 10.16
CA GLY A 242 17.09 -7.97 9.02
C GLY A 242 16.65 -6.69 8.31
N ALA A 243 15.56 -6.04 8.76
CA ALA A 243 15.26 -4.66 8.37
C ALA A 243 16.25 -3.70 9.07
N PRO A 244 16.99 -2.84 8.34
CA PRO A 244 17.91 -1.88 8.96
C PRO A 244 17.23 -0.94 9.96
#